data_AF-A0A9N8PEX3-F1
#
_entry.id   AF-A0A9N8PEX3-F1
#
_cell.length_a   1.000
_cell.length_b   1.000
_cell.length_c   1.000
_cell.angle_alpha   90.00
_cell.angle_beta   90.00
_cell.angle_gamma   90.00
#
_symmetry.space_group_name_H-M   'P 1'
#
loop_
_entity.id
_entity.type
_entity.pdbx_description
1 polymer ?
#
loop_
_entity_poly.entity_id
_entity_poly.type
_entity_poly.pdbx_seq_one_letter_code
_entity_poly.pdbx_strand_id
1 'polypeptide(L)'
;MFLGQLVATIWSCIVQLAVFEWAFGGGIKDLCALHQVNHFTCPGGRVFYNASVIWGVIGPARMFSGDATYKNLQWFWLAGAAAPVIFFFAAKQWPKSPIRFLSAPLIFGGTGQIPPATPLNYLSWGVVGFIFNKWIRNRYRGWWMRFNYITSAALDSGLAISTILIVLTISLTNTDAPNWWGNVAIYNTMDSLGTAVSKVLPEGATFGPSSW
;
A
#
# COMPACT_ATOMS: atom_id res chain seq x y z
N MET A 1 30.33 7.73 7.70
CA MET A 1 28.89 7.48 7.49
C MET A 1 28.12 8.74 7.07
N PHE A 2 28.25 9.87 7.78
CA PHE A 2 27.43 11.07 7.53
C PHE A 2 27.65 11.74 6.15
N LEU A 3 28.91 11.90 5.72
CA LEU A 3 29.20 12.53 4.42
C LEU A 3 28.73 11.68 3.22
N GLY A 4 28.90 10.36 3.29
CA GLY A 4 28.42 9.44 2.25
C GLY A 4 26.90 9.43 2.13
N GLN A 5 26.18 9.47 3.26
CA GLN A 5 24.72 9.63 3.27
C GLN A 5 24.31 10.97 2.67
N LEU A 6 24.99 12.06 3.04
CA LEU A 6 24.69 13.39 2.51
C LEU A 6 24.86 13.47 1.00
N VAL A 7 25.98 12.98 0.45
CA VAL A 7 26.22 12.94 -1.00
C VAL A 7 25.16 12.08 -1.70
N ALA A 8 24.83 10.90 -1.15
CA ALA A 8 23.81 10.02 -1.71
C ALA A 8 22.42 10.67 -1.70
N THR A 9 22.04 11.39 -0.64
CA THR A 9 20.76 12.08 -0.57
C THR A 9 20.65 13.22 -1.57
N ILE A 10 21.70 14.06 -1.70
CA ILE A 10 21.74 15.14 -2.69
C ILE A 10 21.60 14.58 -4.10
N TRP A 11 22.36 13.53 -4.41
CA TRP A 11 22.29 12.85 -5.69
C TRP A 11 20.89 12.27 -5.95
N SER A 12 20.30 11.61 -4.96
CA SER A 12 18.95 11.05 -5.05
C SER A 12 17.90 12.12 -5.33
N CYS A 13 17.98 13.29 -4.69
CA CYS A 13 17.06 14.40 -4.95
C CYS A 13 17.15 14.89 -6.40
N ILE A 14 18.36 15.06 -6.93
CA ILE A 14 18.57 15.52 -8.31
C ILE A 14 18.01 14.51 -9.31
N VAL A 15 18.36 13.22 -9.15
CA VAL A 15 17.89 12.16 -10.05
C VAL A 15 16.37 12.04 -9.99
N GLN A 16 15.78 12.10 -8.80
CA GLN A 16 14.33 12.00 -8.63
C GLN A 16 13.59 13.16 -9.30
N LEU A 17 14.09 14.40 -9.16
CA LEU A 17 13.51 15.56 -9.84
C LEU A 17 13.65 15.46 -11.36
N ALA A 18 14.82 15.06 -11.86
CA ALA A 18 15.05 14.90 -13.30
C ALA A 18 14.12 13.85 -13.92
N VAL A 19 13.96 12.70 -13.26
CA VAL A 19 13.04 11.64 -13.73
C VAL A 19 11.59 12.10 -13.65
N PHE A 20 11.21 12.84 -12.61
CA PHE A 20 9.86 13.38 -12.46
C PHE A 20 9.52 14.37 -13.58
N GLU A 21 10.39 15.35 -13.82
CA GLU A 21 10.22 16.32 -14.91
C GLU A 21 10.24 15.65 -16.29
N TRP A 22 11.09 14.65 -16.51
CA TRP A 22 11.08 13.90 -17.76
C TRP A 22 9.76 13.12 -17.95
N ALA A 23 9.26 12.49 -16.89
CA ALA A 23 8.02 11.71 -16.96
C ALA A 23 6.80 12.60 -17.25
N PHE A 24 6.69 13.75 -16.58
CA PHE A 24 5.57 14.69 -16.77
C PHE A 24 5.73 15.62 -17.98
N GLY A 25 6.97 15.97 -18.35
CA GLY A 25 7.31 16.88 -19.44
C GLY A 25 7.23 16.29 -20.84
N GLY A 26 6.73 15.05 -20.98
CA GLY A 26 6.44 14.43 -22.28
C GLY A 26 7.18 13.12 -22.55
N GLY A 27 8.00 12.61 -21.61
CA GLY A 27 8.63 11.29 -21.73
C GLY A 27 7.63 10.13 -21.72
N ILE A 28 6.49 10.29 -21.04
CA ILE A 28 5.42 9.29 -20.98
C ILE A 28 4.09 9.96 -21.37
N LYS A 29 3.43 9.46 -22.42
CA LYS A 29 2.09 9.91 -22.82
C LYS A 29 1.04 9.39 -21.85
N ASP A 30 0.11 10.26 -21.44
CA ASP A 30 -1.00 9.98 -20.54
C ASP A 30 -0.58 9.38 -19.19
N LEU A 31 0.46 9.96 -18.59
CA LEU A 31 0.93 9.58 -17.26
C LEU A 31 -0.22 9.64 -16.23
N CYS A 32 -0.34 8.62 -15.38
CA CYS A 32 -1.41 8.46 -14.39
C CYS A 32 -2.81 8.15 -14.94
N ALA A 33 -3.00 8.05 -16.26
CA ALA A 33 -4.29 7.65 -16.85
C ALA A 33 -4.62 6.18 -16.52
N LEU A 34 -5.91 5.86 -16.43
CA LEU A 34 -6.39 4.50 -16.13
C LEU A 34 -5.99 3.46 -17.19
N HIS A 35 -5.91 3.89 -18.45
CA HIS A 35 -5.65 3.02 -19.60
C HIS A 35 -4.27 3.26 -20.24
N GLN A 36 -3.29 3.71 -19.45
CA GLN A 36 -1.93 3.86 -19.97
C GLN A 36 -1.38 2.47 -20.37
N VAL A 37 -0.85 2.34 -21.59
CA VAL A 37 -0.36 1.09 -22.20
C VAL A 37 0.70 0.36 -21.35
N ASN A 38 1.60 1.13 -20.74
CA ASN A 38 2.66 0.69 -19.83
C ASN A 38 2.22 0.71 -18.35
N HIS A 39 0.94 0.95 -18.07
CA HIS A 39 0.35 0.91 -16.73
C HIS A 39 1.04 1.79 -15.68
N PHE A 40 1.59 2.94 -16.08
CA PHE A 40 2.08 3.96 -15.15
C PHE A 40 0.90 4.62 -14.41
N THR A 41 0.41 3.92 -13.40
CA THR A 41 -0.65 4.41 -12.50
C THR A 41 -0.04 5.16 -11.33
N CYS A 42 -0.72 6.20 -10.85
CA CYS A 42 -0.25 7.06 -9.76
C CYS A 42 -1.11 6.88 -8.51
N PRO A 43 -1.08 5.70 -7.86
CA PRO A 43 -1.98 5.37 -6.77
C PRO A 43 -1.76 6.29 -5.55
N GLY A 44 -0.49 6.59 -5.21
CA GLY A 44 -0.18 7.53 -4.14
C GLY A 44 -0.70 8.94 -4.42
N GLY A 45 -0.45 9.47 -5.63
CA GLY A 45 -0.96 10.79 -6.03
C GLY A 45 -2.49 10.88 -5.99
N ARG A 46 -3.18 9.81 -6.39
CA ARG A 46 -4.65 9.74 -6.29
C ARG A 46 -5.15 9.74 -4.85
N VAL A 47 -4.49 9.00 -3.94
CA VAL A 47 -4.85 9.01 -2.52
C VAL A 47 -4.67 10.40 -1.93
N PHE A 48 -3.54 11.07 -2.20
CA PHE A 48 -3.30 12.44 -1.73
C PHE A 48 -4.30 13.45 -2.31
N TYR A 49 -4.62 13.34 -3.60
CA TYR A 49 -5.63 14.18 -4.24
C TYR A 49 -7.03 13.96 -3.64
N ASN A 50 -7.45 12.71 -3.45
CA ASN A 50 -8.74 12.43 -2.82
C ASN A 50 -8.78 12.94 -1.37
N ALA A 51 -7.68 12.81 -0.63
CA ALA A 51 -7.55 13.35 0.72
C ALA A 51 -7.68 14.90 0.73
N SER A 52 -7.07 15.61 -0.23
CA SER A 52 -7.18 17.07 -0.30
C SER A 52 -8.60 17.52 -0.65
N VAL A 53 -9.33 16.78 -1.48
CA VAL A 53 -10.75 17.06 -1.76
C VAL A 53 -11.61 16.85 -0.52
N ILE A 54 -11.42 15.73 0.20
CA ILE A 54 -12.16 15.40 1.43
C ILE A 54 -11.93 16.45 2.52
N TRP A 55 -10.67 16.73 2.85
CA TRP A 55 -10.32 17.57 3.99
C TRP A 55 -10.27 19.07 3.66
N GLY A 56 -10.00 19.43 2.41
CA GLY A 56 -9.89 20.81 1.96
C GLY A 56 -11.17 21.37 1.34
N VAL A 57 -11.67 20.74 0.26
CA VAL A 57 -12.79 21.30 -0.54
C VAL A 57 -14.14 21.05 0.11
N ILE A 58 -14.41 19.81 0.54
CA ILE A 58 -15.69 19.45 1.21
C ILE A 58 -15.67 19.93 2.66
N GLY A 59 -14.53 19.71 3.32
CA GLY A 59 -14.31 20.04 4.71
C GLY A 59 -14.91 19.01 5.68
N PRO A 60 -14.30 18.86 6.87
CA PRO A 60 -14.69 17.83 7.83
C PRO A 60 -16.11 18.00 8.37
N ALA A 61 -16.63 19.23 8.41
CA ALA A 61 -17.97 19.50 8.91
C ALA A 61 -19.05 18.77 8.11
N ARG A 62 -18.95 18.72 6.78
CA ARG A 62 -19.97 18.08 5.93
C ARG A 62 -19.86 16.57 5.86
N MET A 63 -18.71 16.00 6.19
CA MET A 63 -18.52 14.54 6.16
C MET A 63 -18.65 13.88 7.53
N PHE A 64 -18.23 14.56 8.59
CA PHE A 64 -18.07 13.94 9.91
C PHE A 64 -18.88 14.63 11.02
N SER A 65 -19.59 15.74 10.77
CA SER A 65 -20.38 16.43 11.80
C SER A 65 -21.88 16.43 11.50
N GLY A 66 -22.72 16.67 12.52
CA GLY A 66 -24.18 16.73 12.38
C GLY A 66 -24.81 15.38 12.01
N ASP A 67 -25.61 15.37 10.93
CA ASP A 67 -26.26 14.17 10.38
C ASP A 67 -25.53 13.56 9.17
N ALA A 68 -24.27 13.95 8.97
CA ALA A 68 -23.45 13.38 7.91
C ALA A 68 -23.26 11.86 8.04
N THR A 69 -23.23 11.18 6.90
CA THR A 69 -23.14 9.71 6.78
C THR A 69 -21.96 9.10 7.54
N TYR A 70 -20.82 9.82 7.64
CA TYR A 70 -19.60 9.30 8.27
C TYR A 70 -19.36 9.80 9.69
N LYS A 71 -20.35 10.43 10.36
CA LYS A 71 -20.17 10.95 11.74
C LYS A 71 -19.66 9.92 12.73
N ASN A 72 -20.11 8.67 12.60
CA ASN A 72 -19.74 7.60 13.51
C ASN A 72 -18.26 7.20 13.42
N LEU A 73 -17.57 7.52 12.31
CA LEU A 73 -16.13 7.22 12.18
C LEU A 73 -15.30 8.05 13.15
N GLN A 74 -15.79 9.21 13.60
CA GLN A 74 -15.06 10.00 14.58
C GLN A 74 -14.85 9.23 15.88
N TRP A 75 -15.76 8.36 16.31
CA TRP A 75 -15.62 7.58 17.54
C TRP A 75 -14.48 6.55 17.52
N PHE A 76 -13.82 6.32 16.37
CA PHE A 76 -12.69 5.41 16.31
C PHE A 76 -11.47 5.87 17.11
N TRP A 77 -11.33 7.17 17.44
CA TRP A 77 -10.25 7.60 18.35
C TRP A 77 -10.44 7.02 19.76
N LEU A 78 -11.70 6.84 20.23
CA LEU A 78 -11.98 6.15 21.49
C LEU A 78 -11.64 4.67 21.39
N ALA A 79 -11.98 4.02 20.27
CA ALA A 79 -11.60 2.63 20.03
C ALA A 79 -10.08 2.46 20.03
N GLY A 80 -9.35 3.39 19.40
CA GLY A 80 -7.89 3.42 19.39
C GLY A 80 -7.27 3.67 20.77
N ALA A 81 -7.91 4.46 21.64
CA ALA A 81 -7.47 4.70 23.01
C ALA A 81 -7.81 3.53 23.95
N ALA A 82 -8.98 2.90 23.78
CA ALA A 82 -9.44 1.80 24.61
C ALA A 82 -8.72 0.48 24.30
N ALA A 83 -8.48 0.17 23.02
CA ALA A 83 -7.86 -1.07 22.60
C ALA A 83 -6.51 -1.41 23.26
N PRO A 84 -5.52 -0.51 23.39
CA PRO A 84 -4.26 -0.82 24.07
C PRO A 84 -4.47 -1.10 25.56
N VAL A 85 -5.40 -0.39 26.21
CA VAL A 85 -5.75 -0.61 27.63
C VAL A 85 -6.40 -1.99 27.81
N ILE A 86 -7.35 -2.33 26.94
CA ILE A 86 -8.01 -3.65 26.93
C ILE A 86 -6.98 -4.76 26.71
N PHE A 87 -6.08 -4.62 25.74
CA PHE A 87 -5.05 -5.62 25.47
C PHE A 87 -4.06 -5.76 26.62
N PHE A 88 -3.71 -4.67 27.30
CA PHE A 88 -2.84 -4.71 28.47
C PHE A 88 -3.47 -5.50 29.62
N PHE A 89 -4.72 -5.21 29.99
CA PHE A 89 -5.42 -5.93 31.05
C PHE A 89 -5.71 -7.39 30.66
N ALA A 90 -6.11 -7.66 29.42
CA ALA A 90 -6.33 -9.01 28.93
C ALA A 90 -5.05 -9.85 28.92
N ALA A 91 -3.91 -9.27 28.56
CA ALA A 91 -2.60 -9.94 28.62
C ALA A 91 -2.17 -10.23 30.08
N LYS A 92 -2.51 -9.34 31.02
CA LYS A 92 -2.24 -9.54 32.46
C LYS A 92 -3.11 -10.64 33.07
N GLN A 93 -4.38 -10.73 32.66
CA GLN A 93 -5.33 -11.72 33.19
C GLN A 93 -5.12 -13.12 32.58
N TRP A 94 -4.72 -13.20 31.31
CA TRP A 94 -4.46 -14.48 30.63
C TRP A 94 -3.03 -14.57 30.06
N PRO A 95 -2.01 -14.77 30.91
CA PRO A 95 -0.60 -14.76 30.49
C PRO A 95 -0.21 -15.91 29.54
N LYS A 96 -0.99 -17.00 29.50
CA LYS A 96 -0.78 -18.14 28.60
C LYS A 96 -1.52 -18.03 27.26
N SER A 97 -2.38 -17.02 27.09
CA SER A 97 -3.18 -16.82 25.87
C SER A 97 -2.35 -16.16 24.76
N PRO A 98 -2.64 -16.43 23.46
CA PRO A 98 -2.03 -15.72 22.34
C PRO A 98 -2.35 -14.21 22.32
N ILE A 99 -3.30 -13.73 23.14
CA ILE A 99 -3.65 -12.29 23.25
C ILE A 99 -2.44 -11.41 23.57
N ARG A 100 -1.41 -11.94 24.25
CA ARG A 100 -0.15 -11.21 24.51
C ARG A 100 0.61 -10.78 23.25
N PHE A 101 0.33 -11.39 22.11
CA PHE A 101 0.97 -11.06 20.83
C PHE A 101 0.17 -10.04 20.02
N LEU A 102 -1.04 -9.68 20.46
CA LEU A 102 -1.84 -8.65 19.83
C LEU A 102 -1.30 -7.27 20.20
N SER A 103 -1.15 -6.41 19.20
CA SER A 103 -0.70 -5.04 19.37
C SER A 103 -1.69 -4.10 18.70
N ALA A 104 -2.39 -3.30 19.49
CA ALA A 104 -3.37 -2.34 18.98
C ALA A 104 -2.76 -1.34 17.99
N PRO A 105 -1.55 -0.76 18.24
CA PRO A 105 -0.91 0.11 17.25
C PRO A 105 -0.62 -0.57 15.92
N LEU A 106 -0.25 -1.86 15.92
CA LEU A 106 -0.02 -2.59 14.67
C LEU A 106 -1.33 -2.84 13.90
N ILE A 107 -2.43 -3.11 14.60
CA ILE A 107 -3.74 -3.36 13.99
C ILE A 107 -4.31 -2.09 13.37
N PHE A 108 -4.34 -0.98 14.13
CA PHE A 108 -4.91 0.28 13.65
C PHE A 108 -3.95 1.08 12.75
N GLY A 109 -2.65 1.01 13.02
CA GLY A 109 -1.63 1.65 12.17
C GLY A 109 -1.44 0.90 10.86
N GLY A 110 -1.57 -0.43 10.87
CA GLY A 110 -1.46 -1.27 9.69
C GLY A 110 -2.48 -0.91 8.62
N THR A 111 -3.71 -0.53 8.98
CA THR A 111 -4.74 -0.14 8.01
C THR A 111 -4.50 1.23 7.36
N GLY A 112 -3.57 2.04 7.87
CA GLY A 112 -3.32 3.40 7.37
C GLY A 112 -2.70 3.47 5.98
N GLN A 113 -2.11 2.38 5.48
CA GLN A 113 -1.58 2.30 4.10
C GLN A 113 -2.58 1.65 3.13
N ILE A 114 -3.81 1.34 3.57
CA ILE A 114 -4.91 0.92 2.71
C ILE A 114 -5.80 2.14 2.48
N PRO A 115 -5.80 2.78 1.29
CA PRO A 115 -4.95 2.59 0.10
C PRO A 115 -3.60 3.34 0.19
N PRO A 116 -2.57 3.01 -0.64
CA PRO A 116 -2.60 2.24 -1.89
C PRO A 116 -2.30 0.75 -1.77
N ALA A 117 -1.90 0.27 -0.59
CA ALA A 117 -1.55 -1.14 -0.42
C ALA A 117 -2.81 -2.02 -0.49
N THR A 118 -2.75 -3.06 -1.33
CA THR A 118 -3.85 -4.02 -1.49
C THR A 118 -3.78 -5.11 -0.41
N PRO A 119 -4.88 -5.84 -0.14
CA PRO A 119 -4.85 -7.00 0.75
C PRO A 119 -3.77 -8.02 0.36
N LEU A 120 -3.51 -8.17 -0.94
CA LEU A 120 -2.45 -9.04 -1.45
C LEU A 120 -1.06 -8.59 -0.98
N ASN A 121 -0.79 -7.28 -0.93
CA ASN A 121 0.48 -6.75 -0.40
C ASN A 121 0.66 -7.13 1.08
N TYR A 122 -0.39 -6.99 1.90
CA TYR A 122 -0.34 -7.38 3.32
C TYR A 122 -0.19 -8.87 3.53
N LEU A 123 -0.92 -9.68 2.75
CA LEU A 123 -0.81 -11.14 2.81
C LEU A 123 0.60 -11.59 2.41
N SER A 124 1.15 -11.03 1.35
CA SER A 124 2.52 -11.33 0.88
C SER A 124 3.55 -10.97 1.95
N TRP A 125 3.44 -9.78 2.53
CA TRP A 125 4.30 -9.36 3.64
C TRP A 125 4.18 -10.29 4.86
N GLY A 126 2.96 -10.67 5.24
CA GLY A 126 2.70 -11.60 6.34
C GLY A 126 3.30 -12.99 6.10
N VAL A 127 3.17 -13.52 4.88
CA VAL A 127 3.72 -14.83 4.47
C VAL A 127 5.24 -14.80 4.51
N VAL A 128 5.88 -13.80 3.88
CA VAL A 128 7.35 -13.66 3.89
C VAL A 128 7.84 -13.47 5.33
N GLY A 129 7.18 -12.62 6.11
CA GLY A 129 7.47 -12.40 7.51
C GLY A 129 7.38 -13.68 8.35
N PHE A 130 6.36 -14.51 8.13
CA PHE A 130 6.22 -15.80 8.80
C PHE A 130 7.34 -16.77 8.42
N ILE A 131 7.64 -16.91 7.12
CA ILE A 131 8.70 -17.81 6.64
C ILE A 131 10.04 -17.40 7.24
N PHE A 132 10.45 -16.14 7.15
CA PHE A 132 11.76 -15.71 7.64
C PHE A 132 11.83 -15.64 9.17
N ASN A 133 10.83 -15.06 9.84
CA ASN A 133 10.91 -14.78 11.27
C ASN A 133 10.44 -15.95 12.15
N LYS A 134 9.60 -16.85 11.65
CA LYS A 134 9.13 -18.03 12.41
C LYS A 134 9.78 -19.31 11.92
N TRP A 135 9.76 -19.59 10.62
CA TRP A 135 10.24 -20.89 10.12
C TRP A 135 11.77 -20.94 10.03
N ILE A 136 12.39 -20.02 9.27
CA ILE A 136 13.85 -19.98 9.08
C ILE A 136 14.57 -19.66 10.39
N ARG A 137 14.11 -18.65 11.13
CA ARG A 137 14.72 -18.29 12.42
C ARG A 137 14.78 -19.44 13.43
N ASN A 138 13.75 -20.29 13.48
CA ASN A 138 13.70 -21.41 14.42
C ASN A 138 14.60 -22.58 14.00
N ARG A 139 14.72 -22.84 12.70
CA ARG A 139 15.51 -23.98 12.18
C ARG A 139 16.98 -23.63 11.94
N TYR A 140 17.27 -22.41 11.48
CA TYR A 140 18.59 -21.96 11.04
C TYR A 140 18.99 -20.64 11.72
N ARG A 141 18.93 -20.60 13.05
CA ARG A 141 19.15 -19.38 13.82
C ARG A 141 20.52 -18.73 13.58
N GLY A 142 21.57 -19.53 13.40
CA GLY A 142 22.93 -19.04 13.15
C GLY A 142 23.06 -18.27 11.83
N TRP A 143 22.42 -18.76 10.77
CA TRP A 143 22.34 -18.05 9.49
C TRP A 143 21.49 -16.79 9.61
N TRP A 144 20.31 -16.91 10.21
CA TRP A 144 19.36 -15.81 10.33
C TRP A 144 19.95 -14.60 11.07
N MET A 145 20.64 -14.81 12.20
CA MET A 145 21.24 -13.70 12.95
C MET A 145 22.37 -12.97 12.21
N ARG A 146 23.06 -13.65 11.27
CA ARG A 146 24.19 -13.07 10.54
C ARG A 146 23.78 -12.46 9.20
N PHE A 147 22.89 -13.11 8.46
CA PHE A 147 22.65 -12.79 7.06
C PHE A 147 21.27 -12.21 6.77
N ASN A 148 20.29 -12.27 7.68
CA ASN A 148 18.91 -11.85 7.37
C ASN A 148 18.83 -10.39 6.88
N TYR A 149 19.56 -9.47 7.51
CA TYR A 149 19.60 -8.06 7.07
C TYR A 149 20.29 -7.88 5.72
N ILE A 150 21.36 -8.64 5.46
CA ILE A 150 22.08 -8.61 4.18
C ILE A 150 21.18 -9.16 3.07
N THR A 151 20.47 -10.26 3.33
CA THR A 151 19.49 -10.83 2.40
C THR A 151 18.35 -9.85 2.13
N SER A 152 17.84 -9.15 3.16
CA SER A 152 16.83 -8.10 2.96
C SER A 152 17.35 -7.00 2.03
N ALA A 153 18.53 -6.46 2.31
CA ALA A 153 19.14 -5.40 1.48
C ALA A 153 19.42 -5.88 0.04
N ALA A 154 19.82 -7.14 -0.13
CA ALA A 154 20.03 -7.75 -1.44
C ALA A 154 18.71 -7.92 -2.22
N LEU A 155 17.61 -8.30 -1.55
CA LEU A 155 16.29 -8.40 -2.17
C LEU A 155 15.77 -7.02 -2.60
N ASP A 156 15.93 -5.99 -1.76
CA ASP A 156 15.52 -4.62 -2.09
C ASP A 156 16.33 -4.06 -3.28
N SER A 157 17.65 -4.26 -3.25
CA SER A 157 18.54 -3.83 -4.35
C SER A 157 18.27 -4.62 -5.63
N GLY A 158 18.02 -5.92 -5.53
CA GLY A 158 17.69 -6.79 -6.65
C GLY A 158 16.39 -6.38 -7.33
N LEU A 159 15.35 -6.10 -6.53
CA LEU A 159 14.08 -5.58 -7.05
C LEU A 159 14.29 -4.26 -7.79
N ALA A 160 15.04 -3.31 -7.21
CA ALA A 160 15.30 -2.02 -7.85
C ALA A 160 16.02 -2.18 -9.21
N ILE A 161 17.06 -3.01 -9.27
CA ILE A 161 17.80 -3.29 -10.51
C ILE A 161 16.89 -3.98 -11.54
N SER A 162 16.12 -4.98 -11.13
CA SER A 162 15.16 -5.66 -12.01
C SER A 162 14.10 -4.71 -12.55
N THR A 163 13.57 -3.80 -11.73
CA THR A 163 12.62 -2.78 -12.18
C THR A 163 13.24 -1.86 -13.24
N ILE A 164 14.47 -1.39 -13.03
CA ILE A 164 15.17 -0.56 -14.03
C ILE A 164 15.31 -1.31 -15.35
N LEU A 165 15.73 -2.58 -15.31
CA LEU A 165 15.86 -3.40 -16.52
C LEU A 165 14.53 -3.58 -17.23
N ILE A 166 13.45 -3.91 -16.51
CA ILE A 166 12.11 -4.09 -17.08
C ILE A 166 11.63 -2.81 -17.76
N VAL A 167 11.77 -1.66 -17.10
CA VAL A 167 11.35 -0.37 -17.65
C VAL A 167 12.13 -0.03 -18.93
N LEU A 168 13.45 -0.21 -18.92
CA LEU A 168 14.30 0.11 -20.07
C LEU A 168 14.07 -0.84 -21.26
N THR A 169 13.83 -2.13 -21.00
CA THR A 169 13.79 -3.16 -22.05
C THR A 169 12.39 -3.51 -22.56
N ILE A 170 11.34 -3.28 -21.77
CA ILE A 170 9.96 -3.61 -22.10
C ILE A 170 9.12 -2.34 -22.20
N SER A 171 9.09 -1.52 -21.14
CA SER A 171 8.17 -0.37 -21.08
C SER A 171 8.53 0.76 -22.05
N LEU A 172 9.81 1.07 -22.25
CA LEU A 172 10.23 2.15 -23.15
C LEU A 172 10.31 1.74 -24.62
N THR A 173 10.53 0.45 -24.88
CA THR A 173 10.65 -0.12 -26.23
C THR A 173 9.30 -0.54 -26.84
N ASN A 174 8.21 -0.47 -26.07
CA ASN A 174 6.87 -0.99 -26.43
C ASN A 174 6.91 -2.47 -26.87
N THR A 175 7.79 -3.27 -26.26
CA THR A 175 7.85 -4.71 -26.52
C THR A 175 6.79 -5.42 -25.67
N ASP A 176 6.10 -6.41 -26.25
CA ASP A 176 5.14 -7.21 -25.50
C ASP A 176 5.83 -7.99 -24.37
N ALA A 177 5.27 -7.89 -23.16
CA ALA A 177 5.75 -8.65 -22.02
C ALA A 177 5.55 -10.16 -22.23
N PRO A 178 6.43 -11.02 -21.68
CA PRO A 178 6.26 -12.46 -21.79
C PRO A 178 4.92 -12.90 -21.20
N ASN A 179 4.21 -13.78 -21.91
CA ASN A 179 2.94 -14.34 -21.49
C ASN A 179 3.18 -15.52 -20.53
N TRP A 180 2.95 -15.29 -19.23
CA TRP A 180 3.01 -16.32 -18.20
C TRP A 180 1.97 -16.02 -17.12
N TRP A 181 1.80 -16.96 -16.18
CA TRP A 181 0.74 -16.90 -15.17
C TRP A 181 0.73 -15.57 -14.37
N GLY A 182 1.89 -15.01 -14.04
CA GLY A 182 1.98 -13.73 -13.31
C GLY A 182 1.74 -12.48 -14.14
N ASN A 183 1.79 -12.56 -15.47
CA ASN A 183 1.55 -11.41 -16.36
C ASN A 183 0.18 -11.44 -17.04
N VAL A 184 -0.52 -12.58 -17.10
CA VAL A 184 -1.78 -12.69 -17.84
C VAL A 184 -2.94 -13.16 -16.97
N ALA A 185 -2.71 -14.11 -16.05
CA ALA A 185 -3.83 -14.64 -15.26
C ALA A 185 -4.40 -13.61 -14.27
N ILE A 186 -3.58 -12.66 -13.80
CA ILE A 186 -4.00 -11.61 -12.87
C ILE A 186 -5.06 -10.70 -13.53
N TYR A 187 -4.93 -10.42 -14.83
CA TYR A 187 -5.85 -9.54 -15.56
C TYR A 187 -7.18 -10.19 -15.94
N ASN A 188 -7.27 -11.53 -15.88
CA ASN A 188 -8.50 -12.28 -16.12
C ASN A 188 -9.36 -12.45 -14.86
N THR A 189 -8.97 -11.85 -13.73
CA THR A 189 -9.74 -11.91 -12.49
C THR A 189 -10.94 -10.97 -12.53
N MET A 190 -12.02 -11.33 -11.84
CA MET A 190 -13.22 -10.48 -11.73
C MET A 190 -12.91 -9.09 -11.13
N ASP A 191 -11.89 -9.03 -10.26
CA ASP A 191 -11.39 -7.78 -9.68
C ASP A 191 -10.74 -6.88 -10.74
N SER A 192 -9.92 -7.45 -11.64
CA SER A 192 -9.27 -6.69 -12.71
C SER A 192 -10.23 -6.30 -13.82
N LEU A 193 -11.26 -7.12 -14.08
CA LEU A 193 -12.27 -6.85 -15.10
C LEU A 193 -13.38 -5.92 -14.60
N GLY A 194 -13.40 -5.56 -13.32
CA GLY A 194 -14.43 -4.72 -12.71
C GLY A 194 -15.82 -5.37 -12.71
N THR A 195 -15.90 -6.68 -12.96
CA THR A 195 -17.17 -7.44 -13.02
C THR A 195 -17.60 -7.95 -11.63
N ALA A 196 -16.78 -7.73 -10.60
CA ALA A 196 -17.10 -7.99 -9.20
C ALA A 196 -18.14 -6.99 -8.62
N VAL A 197 -19.24 -6.75 -9.35
CA VAL A 197 -20.33 -5.87 -8.91
C VAL A 197 -21.40 -6.72 -8.23
N SER A 198 -21.51 -6.60 -6.89
CA SER A 198 -22.50 -7.35 -6.13
C SER A 198 -23.94 -6.87 -6.35
N LYS A 199 -24.16 -5.61 -6.78
CA LYS A 199 -25.48 -5.04 -7.01
C LYS A 199 -25.43 -3.95 -8.08
N VAL A 200 -26.19 -4.16 -9.16
CA VAL A 200 -26.42 -3.15 -10.20
C VAL A 200 -27.73 -2.43 -9.86
N LEU A 201 -27.72 -1.10 -9.84
CA LEU A 201 -28.94 -0.32 -9.58
C LEU A 201 -29.81 -0.28 -10.83
N PRO A 202 -31.14 -0.38 -10.68
CA PRO A 202 -32.07 -0.10 -11.77
C PRO A 202 -31.96 1.36 -12.22
N GLU A 203 -32.29 1.63 -13.49
CA GLU A 203 -32.23 2.99 -14.06
C GLU A 203 -33.01 3.99 -13.18
N GLY A 204 -32.33 5.06 -12.77
CA GLY A 204 -32.91 6.12 -11.93
C GLY A 204 -32.70 5.96 -10.42
N ALA A 205 -32.18 4.82 -9.94
CA ALA A 205 -31.79 4.70 -8.54
C ALA A 205 -30.38 5.24 -8.30
N THR A 206 -30.19 6.04 -7.26
CA THR A 206 -28.89 6.58 -6.85
C THR A 206 -28.34 5.83 -5.65
N PHE A 207 -27.01 5.74 -5.56
CA PHE A 207 -26.33 5.34 -4.33
C PHE A 207 -26.21 6.54 -3.40
N GLY A 208 -26.75 6.43 -2.18
CA GLY A 208 -26.66 7.45 -1.15
C GLY A 208 -28.03 7.97 -0.70
N PRO A 209 -28.07 8.79 0.37
CA PRO A 209 -29.30 9.41 0.83
C PRO A 209 -29.84 10.41 -0.22
N SER A 210 -31.16 10.53 -0.31
CA SER A 210 -31.84 11.45 -1.24
C SER A 210 -31.65 12.93 -0.88
N SER A 211 -31.20 13.22 0.34
CA SER A 211 -30.87 14.55 0.85
C SER A 211 -29.52 14.52 1.57
N TRP A 212 -28.67 15.52 1.32
CA TRP A 212 -27.34 15.69 1.90
C TRP A 212 -27.29 16.85 2.89
#